data_AF-A0A3B8ZSM4-F1
#
_entry.id   AF-A0A3B8ZSM4-F1
#
_cell.length_a   1.000
_cell.length_b   1.000
_cell.length_c   1.000
_cell.angle_alpha   90.00
_cell.angle_beta   90.00
_cell.angle_gamma   90.00
#
_symmetry.space_group_name_H-M   'P 1'
#
loop_
_entity.id
_entity.type
_entity.pdbx_description
1 polymer ?
#
loop_
_entity_poly.entity_id
_entity_poly.type
_entity_poly.pdbx_seq_one_letter_code
_entity_poly.pdbx_strand_id
1 'polypeptide(L)'
;DGKTLIVGHNTDFAVDGGRVRAANFTNAGFTTLQKGSIEVSGNFLHDVGGNFVLQNMRQSAGGVFTNNGLVTGHGRLQHQLQNNGTVAVNSESHLINDNGSSMSTNSNQIQLAGGRLDVTGALTNATGAFITGHGVLGTSAGTPGNLGLINNGTIAVSGSAMDIHGDVRNLAGGRIQTSGNSTTTFWDDVEHNGSEIRTSAGSSTVFYGSVTGAAPYTGTGSVFFEGDLKPGNSPADVQFEGDVHFGELALLSIEIGGLAAGLDYDRLTVDGSTWLDCFLRLDLVSNFSPQVGDSFTIIRNRGTDPLFGQFIGLDQGASLFAGNHQFSVDYFGGNGHDFVLSVVPEPSAAILLAVAVMGCGLLRRRPPAN
;
A
#
# COMPACT_ATOMS: atom_id res chain seq x y z
N ASP A 1 -38.97 -15.25 -25.52
CA ASP A 1 -38.66 -16.41 -24.68
C ASP A 1 -37.26 -16.22 -24.16
N GLY A 2 -37.02 -15.66 -22.96
CA GLY A 2 -35.69 -15.65 -22.31
C GLY A 2 -34.45 -15.96 -23.18
N LYS A 3 -34.12 -15.09 -24.15
CA LYS A 3 -33.22 -15.43 -25.27
C LYS A 3 -31.78 -15.11 -24.92
N THR A 4 -30.99 -16.17 -24.75
CA THR A 4 -29.52 -16.12 -24.73
C THR A 4 -29.01 -16.01 -26.17
N LEU A 5 -28.17 -15.01 -26.47
CA LEU A 5 -27.39 -15.01 -27.71
C LEU A 5 -26.14 -15.87 -27.49
N ILE A 6 -25.94 -16.88 -28.32
CA ILE A 6 -24.83 -17.83 -28.19
C ILE A 6 -23.92 -17.70 -29.41
N VAL A 7 -22.67 -17.34 -29.17
CA VAL A 7 -21.57 -17.48 -30.14
C VAL A 7 -20.88 -18.80 -29.80
N GLY A 8 -21.10 -19.83 -30.64
CA GLY A 8 -20.54 -21.16 -30.41
C GLY A 8 -19.04 -21.24 -30.67
N HIS A 9 -18.44 -22.39 -30.35
CA HIS A 9 -17.05 -22.67 -30.71
C HIS A 9 -16.81 -22.51 -32.22
N ASN A 10 -15.59 -22.15 -32.60
CA ASN A 10 -15.17 -21.94 -34.00
C ASN A 10 -16.06 -20.96 -34.78
N THR A 11 -16.70 -20.02 -34.08
CA THR A 11 -17.53 -18.98 -34.68
C THR A 11 -16.87 -17.63 -34.48
N ASP A 12 -16.77 -16.84 -35.55
CA ASP A 12 -16.39 -15.43 -35.50
C ASP A 12 -17.65 -14.56 -35.48
N PHE A 13 -17.77 -13.73 -34.45
CA PHE A 13 -18.85 -12.76 -34.32
C PHE A 13 -18.27 -11.35 -34.18
N ALA A 14 -18.53 -10.50 -35.17
CA ALA A 14 -18.04 -9.12 -35.17
C ALA A 14 -19.22 -8.14 -35.14
N VAL A 15 -19.13 -7.14 -34.27
CA VAL A 15 -20.07 -6.02 -34.24
C VAL A 15 -19.35 -4.77 -34.75
N ASP A 16 -19.49 -4.49 -36.05
CA ASP A 16 -18.89 -3.31 -36.71
C ASP A 16 -19.90 -2.14 -36.85
N GLY A 17 -20.59 -1.84 -35.74
CA GLY A 17 -21.58 -0.76 -35.65
C GLY A 17 -22.92 -1.20 -35.07
N GLY A 18 -23.72 -0.23 -34.64
CA GLY A 18 -25.04 -0.50 -34.06
C GLY A 18 -25.00 -1.12 -32.66
N ARG A 19 -26.10 -1.79 -32.29
CA ARG A 19 -26.35 -2.29 -30.93
C ARG A 19 -27.02 -3.64 -30.98
N VAL A 20 -26.37 -4.64 -30.39
CA VAL A 20 -26.90 -5.99 -30.18
C VAL A 20 -27.46 -6.06 -28.77
N ARG A 21 -28.72 -6.48 -28.61
CA ARG A 21 -29.37 -6.62 -27.30
C ARG A 21 -29.76 -8.06 -27.06
N ALA A 22 -29.40 -8.61 -25.90
CA ALA A 22 -29.81 -9.94 -25.47
C ALA A 22 -30.12 -9.94 -23.97
N ALA A 23 -30.92 -10.92 -23.52
CA ALA A 23 -31.15 -11.09 -22.09
C ALA A 23 -29.91 -11.69 -21.41
N ASN A 24 -29.32 -12.70 -22.04
CA ASN A 24 -28.03 -13.28 -21.66
C ASN A 24 -27.14 -13.39 -22.90
N PHE A 25 -25.84 -13.47 -22.71
CA PHE A 25 -24.88 -13.68 -23.79
C PHE A 25 -23.90 -14.79 -23.40
N THR A 26 -23.68 -15.73 -24.31
CA THR A 26 -22.67 -16.78 -24.14
C THR A 26 -21.69 -16.71 -25.30
N ASN A 27 -20.40 -16.61 -25.00
CA ASN A 27 -19.35 -16.60 -26.00
C ASN A 27 -18.36 -17.74 -25.76
N ALA A 28 -18.37 -18.72 -26.65
CA ALA A 28 -17.41 -19.82 -26.71
C ALA A 28 -16.51 -19.73 -27.96
N GLY A 29 -16.70 -18.70 -28.79
CA GLY A 29 -15.96 -18.42 -30.02
C GLY A 29 -15.14 -17.13 -29.94
N PHE A 30 -14.87 -16.53 -31.09
CA PHE A 30 -14.14 -15.27 -31.20
C PHE A 30 -15.13 -14.12 -31.41
N THR A 31 -15.24 -13.23 -30.43
CA THR A 31 -16.14 -12.08 -30.50
C THR A 31 -15.35 -10.78 -30.46
N THR A 32 -15.63 -9.87 -31.41
CA THR A 32 -14.99 -8.55 -31.49
C THR A 32 -16.01 -7.42 -31.56
N LEU A 33 -15.76 -6.36 -30.80
CA LEU A 33 -16.56 -5.13 -30.81
C LEU A 33 -15.76 -4.01 -31.45
N GLN A 34 -15.94 -3.77 -32.75
CA GLN A 34 -15.13 -2.79 -33.49
C GLN A 34 -15.69 -1.37 -33.33
N LYS A 35 -16.95 -1.17 -33.76
CA LYS A 35 -17.65 0.14 -33.72
C LYS A 35 -19.04 0.08 -33.10
N GLY A 36 -19.49 -1.08 -32.65
CA GLY A 36 -20.81 -1.28 -32.06
C GLY A 36 -20.74 -1.77 -30.62
N SER A 37 -21.91 -1.98 -30.02
CA SER A 37 -22.07 -2.39 -28.63
C SER A 37 -22.88 -3.68 -28.51
N ILE A 38 -22.52 -4.50 -27.51
CA ILE A 38 -23.39 -5.57 -27.01
C ILE A 38 -23.94 -5.11 -25.67
N GLU A 39 -25.24 -5.31 -25.49
CA GLU A 39 -25.92 -5.06 -24.24
C GLU A 39 -26.64 -6.29 -23.75
N VAL A 40 -26.33 -6.64 -22.52
CA VAL A 40 -26.83 -7.80 -21.82
C VAL A 40 -27.47 -7.32 -20.53
N SER A 41 -28.78 -7.50 -20.42
CA SER A 41 -29.53 -7.12 -19.20
C SER A 41 -29.41 -8.15 -18.06
N GLY A 42 -28.84 -9.31 -18.36
CA GLY A 42 -28.60 -10.42 -17.44
C GLY A 42 -27.14 -10.86 -17.48
N ASN A 43 -26.90 -12.17 -17.48
CA ASN A 43 -25.54 -12.70 -17.35
C ASN A 43 -24.81 -12.78 -18.70
N PHE A 44 -23.52 -12.45 -18.66
CA PHE A 44 -22.58 -12.69 -19.74
C PHE A 44 -21.66 -13.85 -19.31
N LEU A 45 -21.73 -14.97 -20.04
CA LEU A 45 -20.82 -16.10 -19.87
C LEU A 45 -19.80 -16.10 -21.02
N HIS A 46 -18.55 -15.80 -20.73
CA HIS A 46 -17.44 -16.01 -21.66
C HIS A 46 -16.79 -17.35 -21.35
N ASP A 47 -17.01 -18.35 -22.19
CA ASP A 47 -16.63 -19.74 -21.91
C ASP A 47 -15.16 -20.03 -22.23
N VAL A 48 -14.69 -21.20 -21.78
CA VAL A 48 -13.33 -21.68 -22.02
C VAL A 48 -13.05 -21.76 -23.52
N GLY A 49 -11.89 -21.26 -23.93
CA GLY A 49 -11.47 -21.20 -25.35
C GLY A 49 -12.07 -20.04 -26.14
N GLY A 50 -13.02 -19.29 -25.56
CA GLY A 50 -13.51 -18.05 -26.15
C GLY A 50 -12.45 -16.94 -26.10
N ASN A 51 -12.48 -16.06 -27.10
CA ASN A 51 -11.74 -14.80 -27.09
C ASN A 51 -12.73 -13.64 -27.27
N PHE A 52 -12.65 -12.66 -26.38
CA PHE A 52 -13.48 -11.48 -26.40
C PHE A 52 -12.62 -10.23 -26.43
N VAL A 53 -12.62 -9.54 -27.57
CA VAL A 53 -11.87 -8.30 -27.77
C VAL A 53 -12.83 -7.11 -27.64
N LEU A 54 -12.68 -6.35 -26.56
CA LEU A 54 -13.36 -5.08 -26.39
C LEU A 54 -12.62 -4.00 -27.20
N GLN A 55 -13.34 -3.23 -28.00
CA GLN A 55 -12.81 -1.96 -28.52
C GLN A 55 -13.75 -0.78 -28.24
N ASN A 56 -15.04 -1.01 -27.96
CA ASN A 56 -15.97 -0.02 -27.39
C ASN A 56 -17.27 -0.71 -26.95
N MET A 57 -17.31 -1.23 -25.73
CA MET A 57 -18.56 -1.78 -25.19
C MET A 57 -19.26 -0.75 -24.29
N ARG A 58 -20.56 -0.55 -24.51
CA ARG A 58 -21.46 0.20 -23.63
C ARG A 58 -22.60 -0.75 -23.30
N GLN A 59 -22.82 -1.04 -22.02
CA GLN A 59 -23.74 -2.07 -21.55
C GLN A 59 -24.83 -1.43 -20.67
N SER A 60 -26.08 -1.81 -20.89
CA SER A 60 -27.22 -1.34 -20.09
C SER A 60 -27.46 -2.26 -18.89
N ALA A 61 -26.86 -1.90 -17.75
CA ALA A 61 -27.19 -2.26 -16.36
C ALA A 61 -27.75 -3.67 -16.04
N GLY A 62 -27.03 -4.41 -15.18
CA GLY A 62 -27.51 -5.57 -14.42
C GLY A 62 -26.92 -6.91 -14.86
N GLY A 63 -26.36 -7.69 -13.91
CA GLY A 63 -25.86 -9.05 -14.12
C GLY A 63 -24.37 -9.26 -13.82
N VAL A 64 -23.92 -10.52 -13.97
CA VAL A 64 -22.52 -10.92 -13.79
C VAL A 64 -21.86 -11.21 -15.15
N PHE A 65 -20.63 -10.73 -15.33
CA PHE A 65 -19.75 -11.18 -16.41
C PHE A 65 -18.82 -12.26 -15.86
N THR A 66 -19.10 -13.52 -16.19
CA THR A 66 -18.25 -14.65 -15.85
C THR A 66 -17.27 -14.88 -16.99
N ASN A 67 -15.99 -14.61 -16.73
CA ASN A 67 -14.90 -14.88 -17.67
C ASN A 67 -14.25 -16.22 -17.38
N ASN A 68 -14.33 -17.20 -18.28
CA ASN A 68 -13.57 -18.45 -18.23
C ASN A 68 -12.54 -18.56 -19.37
N GLY A 69 -12.47 -17.57 -20.25
CA GLY A 69 -11.59 -17.52 -21.42
C GLY A 69 -10.67 -16.30 -21.43
N LEU A 70 -10.32 -15.79 -22.62
CA LEU A 70 -9.51 -14.58 -22.77
C LEU A 70 -10.35 -13.35 -23.07
N VAL A 71 -10.18 -12.31 -22.26
CA VAL A 71 -10.71 -10.96 -22.50
C VAL A 71 -9.55 -10.01 -22.77
N THR A 72 -9.63 -9.23 -23.85
CA THR A 72 -8.60 -8.24 -24.24
C THR A 72 -9.20 -6.93 -24.71
N GLY A 73 -8.34 -5.92 -24.89
CA GLY A 73 -8.68 -4.66 -25.54
C GLY A 73 -9.13 -3.58 -24.56
N HIS A 74 -9.92 -2.63 -25.04
CA HIS A 74 -10.27 -1.38 -24.36
C HIS A 74 -11.78 -1.11 -24.39
N GLY A 75 -12.25 -0.26 -23.48
CA GLY A 75 -13.64 0.14 -23.34
C GLY A 75 -14.21 -0.18 -21.96
N ARG A 76 -15.54 -0.21 -21.84
CA ARG A 76 -16.24 -0.33 -20.56
C ARG A 76 -17.02 -1.64 -20.44
N LEU A 77 -16.77 -2.41 -19.40
CA LEU A 77 -17.56 -3.57 -18.98
C LEU A 77 -18.45 -3.15 -17.80
N GLN A 78 -19.75 -2.98 -18.01
CA GLN A 78 -20.68 -2.50 -16.96
C GLN A 78 -21.34 -3.65 -16.18
N HIS A 79 -20.53 -4.61 -15.73
CA HIS A 79 -20.96 -5.82 -15.03
C HIS A 79 -20.04 -6.08 -13.85
N GLN A 80 -20.56 -6.74 -12.81
CA GLN A 80 -19.68 -7.38 -11.83
C GLN A 80 -18.84 -8.43 -12.58
N LEU A 81 -17.52 -8.30 -12.53
CA LEU A 81 -16.61 -9.23 -13.18
C LEU A 81 -16.29 -10.39 -12.23
N GLN A 82 -16.53 -11.61 -12.69
CA GLN A 82 -16.00 -12.84 -12.10
C GLN A 82 -15.00 -13.47 -13.07
N ASN A 83 -13.72 -13.22 -12.84
CA ASN A 83 -12.65 -13.64 -13.73
C ASN A 83 -12.01 -14.97 -13.30
N ASN A 84 -12.43 -16.07 -13.92
CA ASN A 84 -11.82 -17.40 -13.81
C ASN A 84 -10.83 -17.70 -14.97
N GLY A 85 -10.80 -16.87 -16.01
CA GLY A 85 -9.89 -16.96 -17.14
C GLY A 85 -8.79 -15.90 -17.07
N THR A 86 -8.49 -15.27 -18.21
CA THR A 86 -7.49 -14.21 -18.32
C THR A 86 -8.14 -12.92 -18.81
N VAL A 87 -7.87 -11.82 -18.10
CA VAL A 87 -8.07 -10.46 -18.61
C VAL A 87 -6.70 -9.89 -18.94
N ALA A 88 -6.44 -9.58 -20.20
CA ALA A 88 -5.16 -9.02 -20.65
C ALA A 88 -5.35 -7.61 -21.21
N VAL A 89 -4.69 -6.63 -20.56
CA VAL A 89 -4.74 -5.21 -20.92
C VAL A 89 -3.37 -4.79 -21.43
N ASN A 90 -3.25 -4.78 -22.75
CA ASN A 90 -2.01 -4.44 -23.45
C ASN A 90 -1.76 -2.93 -23.45
N SER A 91 -0.57 -2.53 -23.89
CA SER A 91 -0.22 -1.13 -24.14
C SER A 91 -1.32 -0.43 -24.92
N GLU A 92 -1.58 0.84 -24.60
CA GLU A 92 -2.62 1.69 -25.20
C GLU A 92 -4.06 1.25 -24.91
N SER A 93 -4.27 0.10 -24.26
CA SER A 93 -5.61 -0.34 -23.86
C SER A 93 -6.00 0.29 -22.53
N HIS A 94 -7.22 0.82 -22.48
CA HIS A 94 -7.88 1.24 -21.25
C HIS A 94 -9.17 0.46 -21.07
N LEU A 95 -9.16 -0.50 -20.14
CA LEU A 95 -10.31 -1.30 -19.80
C LEU A 95 -10.92 -0.77 -18.50
N ILE A 96 -12.23 -0.51 -18.49
CA ILE A 96 -12.95 -0.05 -17.32
C ILE A 96 -14.00 -1.11 -16.94
N ASN A 97 -13.82 -1.78 -15.81
CA ASN A 97 -14.87 -2.56 -15.18
C ASN A 97 -15.72 -1.65 -14.29
N ASP A 98 -16.91 -1.30 -14.79
CA ASP A 98 -17.90 -0.50 -14.08
C ASP A 98 -18.94 -1.39 -13.41
N ASN A 99 -18.65 -1.77 -12.17
CA ASN A 99 -19.48 -2.72 -11.42
C ASN A 99 -20.54 -2.04 -10.54
N GLY A 100 -20.73 -0.71 -10.66
CA GLY A 100 -21.72 0.02 -9.86
C GLY A 100 -21.53 -0.14 -8.35
N SER A 101 -20.27 -0.19 -7.90
CA SER A 101 -19.85 -0.47 -6.50
C SER A 101 -20.02 -1.92 -6.03
N SER A 102 -20.43 -2.84 -6.90
CA SER A 102 -20.37 -4.28 -6.61
C SER A 102 -18.92 -4.75 -6.52
N MET A 103 -18.66 -5.90 -5.89
CA MET A 103 -17.31 -6.46 -5.81
C MET A 103 -16.99 -7.32 -7.03
N SER A 104 -15.97 -6.96 -7.80
CA SER A 104 -15.42 -7.80 -8.86
C SER A 104 -14.33 -8.73 -8.29
N THR A 105 -14.17 -9.92 -8.88
CA THR A 105 -13.22 -10.93 -8.42
C THR A 105 -12.33 -11.40 -9.55
N ASN A 106 -11.03 -11.48 -9.30
CA ASN A 106 -10.06 -12.22 -10.07
C ASN A 106 -9.73 -13.53 -9.36
N SER A 107 -10.10 -14.66 -9.97
CA SER A 107 -9.85 -16.02 -9.49
C SER A 107 -8.76 -16.75 -10.28
N ASN A 108 -8.23 -16.14 -11.36
CA ASN A 108 -7.15 -16.73 -12.14
C ASN A 108 -6.10 -15.69 -12.54
N GLN A 109 -6.31 -14.91 -13.61
CA GLN A 109 -5.26 -13.99 -14.09
C GLN A 109 -5.80 -12.66 -14.62
N ILE A 110 -5.22 -11.57 -14.13
CA ILE A 110 -5.21 -10.26 -14.79
C ILE A 110 -3.78 -9.97 -15.21
N GLN A 111 -3.57 -9.63 -16.48
CA GLN A 111 -2.27 -9.28 -17.04
C GLN A 111 -2.30 -7.85 -17.55
N LEU A 112 -1.39 -7.01 -17.06
CA LEU A 112 -1.15 -5.67 -17.58
C LEU A 112 0.18 -5.67 -18.34
N ALA A 113 0.16 -5.19 -19.58
CA ALA A 113 1.36 -5.03 -20.40
C ALA A 113 1.46 -3.59 -20.92
N GLY A 114 1.45 -2.63 -19.99
CA GLY A 114 1.50 -1.19 -20.24
C GLY A 114 0.13 -0.51 -20.40
N GLY A 115 -0.96 -1.26 -20.27
CA GLY A 115 -2.32 -0.72 -20.30
C GLY A 115 -2.85 -0.26 -18.95
N ARG A 116 -4.08 0.27 -18.95
CA ARG A 116 -4.81 0.69 -17.74
C ARG A 116 -6.06 -0.16 -17.53
N LEU A 117 -6.19 -0.78 -16.36
CA LEU A 117 -7.43 -1.38 -15.88
C LEU A 117 -8.00 -0.53 -14.74
N ASP A 118 -9.20 0.01 -14.92
CA ASP A 118 -9.95 0.64 -13.83
C ASP A 118 -11.11 -0.25 -13.40
N VAL A 119 -11.23 -0.53 -12.11
CA VAL A 119 -12.40 -1.18 -11.50
C VAL A 119 -13.11 -0.14 -10.63
N THR A 120 -14.33 0.25 -11.00
CA THR A 120 -15.08 1.32 -10.31
C THR A 120 -15.73 0.87 -8.99
N GLY A 121 -15.29 -0.25 -8.45
CA GLY A 121 -15.69 -0.77 -7.14
C GLY A 121 -14.55 -1.61 -6.59
N ALA A 122 -14.83 -2.45 -5.59
CA ALA A 122 -13.79 -3.31 -5.05
C ALA A 122 -13.35 -4.37 -6.07
N LEU A 123 -12.06 -4.67 -6.10
CA LEU A 123 -11.47 -5.81 -6.82
C LEU A 123 -10.85 -6.77 -5.79
N THR A 124 -11.33 -8.00 -5.75
CA THR A 124 -10.68 -9.08 -4.99
C THR A 124 -9.77 -9.89 -5.90
N ASN A 125 -8.47 -9.89 -5.64
CA ASN A 125 -7.54 -10.89 -6.16
C ASN A 125 -7.57 -12.12 -5.23
N ALA A 126 -8.23 -13.19 -5.65
CA ALA A 126 -8.49 -14.35 -4.82
C ALA A 126 -7.22 -15.18 -4.54
N THR A 127 -7.31 -16.09 -3.57
CA THR A 127 -6.25 -17.03 -3.26
C THR A 127 -5.86 -17.85 -4.51
N GLY A 128 -4.57 -17.88 -4.82
CA GLY A 128 -4.04 -18.56 -6.01
C GLY A 128 -4.18 -17.80 -7.32
N ALA A 129 -4.87 -16.64 -7.33
CA ALA A 129 -4.98 -15.79 -8.50
C ALA A 129 -3.78 -14.84 -8.63
N PHE A 130 -3.57 -14.36 -9.86
CA PHE A 130 -2.45 -13.51 -10.24
C PHE A 130 -2.92 -12.19 -10.85
N ILE A 131 -2.27 -11.10 -10.44
CA ILE A 131 -2.21 -9.84 -11.19
C ILE A 131 -0.76 -9.64 -11.59
N THR A 132 -0.46 -9.57 -12.88
CA THR A 132 0.94 -9.61 -13.38
C THR A 132 1.27 -8.51 -14.36
N GLY A 133 2.53 -8.08 -14.36
CA GLY A 133 3.12 -7.26 -15.41
C GLY A 133 3.35 -5.82 -14.98
N HIS A 134 2.96 -4.85 -15.81
CA HIS A 134 3.21 -3.42 -15.60
C HIS A 134 2.12 -2.58 -16.29
N GLY A 135 1.97 -1.32 -15.89
CA GLY A 135 0.88 -0.44 -16.34
C GLY A 135 0.12 0.15 -15.15
N VAL A 136 -1.17 0.42 -15.33
CA VAL A 136 -1.98 1.06 -14.29
C VAL A 136 -3.13 0.16 -13.85
N LEU A 137 -3.25 -0.09 -12.56
CA LEU A 137 -4.41 -0.69 -11.93
C LEU A 137 -5.10 0.35 -11.06
N GLY A 138 -6.24 0.86 -11.51
CA GLY A 138 -7.11 1.69 -10.69
C GLY A 138 -8.21 0.86 -10.05
N THR A 139 -8.41 1.03 -8.76
CA THR A 139 -9.63 0.64 -8.07
C THR A 139 -10.22 1.91 -7.44
N SER A 140 -11.53 2.11 -7.51
CA SER A 140 -12.12 3.32 -6.93
C SER A 140 -12.60 3.08 -5.51
N ALA A 141 -12.00 3.80 -4.56
CA ALA A 141 -12.58 4.08 -3.26
C ALA A 141 -13.17 5.50 -3.31
N GLY A 142 -14.51 5.63 -3.19
CA GLY A 142 -15.13 6.94 -2.90
C GLY A 142 -15.00 7.35 -1.43
N THR A 143 -14.41 6.48 -0.60
CA THR A 143 -14.25 6.63 0.85
C THR A 143 -13.08 5.76 1.32
N PRO A 144 -12.13 6.31 2.10
CA PRO A 144 -11.07 5.54 2.73
C PRO A 144 -11.64 4.37 3.54
N GLY A 145 -11.06 3.19 3.42
CA GLY A 145 -11.20 2.12 4.39
C GLY A 145 -12.33 1.11 4.17
N ASN A 146 -12.90 0.90 2.97
CA ASN A 146 -13.75 -0.30 2.75
C ASN A 146 -13.89 -0.82 1.32
N LEU A 147 -13.47 -0.07 0.30
CA LEU A 147 -13.64 -0.46 -1.11
C LEU A 147 -12.38 -0.08 -1.88
N GLY A 148 -11.66 -1.06 -2.42
CA GLY A 148 -10.40 -0.88 -3.15
C GLY A 148 -9.91 -2.23 -3.67
N LEU A 149 -8.60 -2.45 -3.68
CA LEU A 149 -8.00 -3.73 -4.02
C LEU A 149 -7.86 -4.62 -2.77
N ILE A 150 -8.51 -5.78 -2.76
CA ILE A 150 -8.33 -6.82 -1.74
C ILE A 150 -7.46 -7.92 -2.33
N ASN A 151 -6.24 -8.09 -1.81
CA ASN A 151 -5.30 -9.08 -2.29
C ASN A 151 -5.18 -10.28 -1.34
N ASN A 152 -5.64 -11.44 -1.78
CA ASN A 152 -5.36 -12.77 -1.21
C ASN A 152 -4.48 -13.64 -2.13
N GLY A 153 -4.22 -13.15 -3.34
CA GLY A 153 -3.43 -13.83 -4.37
C GLY A 153 -2.02 -13.27 -4.46
N THR A 154 -1.44 -13.30 -5.66
CA THR A 154 -0.13 -12.71 -5.94
C THR A 154 -0.26 -11.54 -6.92
N ILE A 155 0.34 -10.41 -6.59
CA ILE A 155 0.61 -9.31 -7.52
C ILE A 155 2.10 -9.38 -7.86
N ALA A 156 2.47 -9.56 -9.13
CA ALA A 156 3.85 -9.72 -9.56
C ALA A 156 4.21 -8.69 -10.64
N VAL A 157 5.13 -7.79 -10.30
CA VAL A 157 5.54 -6.64 -11.10
C VAL A 157 6.97 -6.82 -11.60
N SER A 158 7.16 -6.71 -12.91
CA SER A 158 8.45 -6.85 -13.56
C SER A 158 8.50 -6.19 -14.95
N GLY A 159 9.70 -5.79 -15.37
CA GLY A 159 10.02 -5.20 -16.67
C GLY A 159 9.76 -3.69 -16.79
N SER A 160 8.83 -3.13 -16.01
CA SER A 160 8.50 -1.69 -15.97
C SER A 160 7.65 -1.37 -14.75
N ALA A 161 7.34 -0.09 -14.56
CA ALA A 161 6.58 0.38 -13.41
C ALA A 161 5.10 -0.09 -13.43
N MET A 162 4.56 -0.37 -12.25
CA MET A 162 3.14 -0.54 -12.02
C MET A 162 2.62 0.53 -11.06
N ASP A 163 1.63 1.29 -11.50
CA ASP A 163 0.90 2.26 -10.67
C ASP A 163 -0.40 1.62 -10.17
N ILE A 164 -0.61 1.66 -8.86
CA ILE A 164 -1.81 1.18 -8.20
C ILE A 164 -2.53 2.36 -7.56
N HIS A 165 -3.77 2.60 -8.01
CA HIS A 165 -4.67 3.59 -7.42
C HIS A 165 -5.83 2.90 -6.68
N GLY A 166 -6.30 3.56 -5.63
CA GLY A 166 -7.26 3.07 -4.66
C GLY A 166 -6.60 2.28 -3.52
N ASP A 167 -7.26 2.29 -2.36
CA ASP A 167 -6.78 1.60 -1.16
C ASP A 167 -6.45 0.13 -1.44
N VAL A 168 -5.34 -0.35 -0.90
CA VAL A 168 -4.91 -1.74 -1.02
C VAL A 168 -4.93 -2.43 0.33
N ARG A 169 -5.60 -3.59 0.39
CA ARG A 169 -5.54 -4.51 1.51
C ARG A 169 -4.82 -5.77 1.09
N ASN A 170 -3.58 -5.92 1.53
CA ASN A 170 -2.86 -7.17 1.39
C ASN A 170 -3.20 -8.07 2.59
N LEU A 171 -4.04 -9.08 2.40
CA LEU A 171 -4.50 -9.98 3.46
C LEU A 171 -3.56 -11.16 3.63
N ALA A 172 -3.71 -11.98 4.67
CA ALA A 172 -2.76 -13.04 5.07
C ALA A 172 -2.23 -13.94 3.93
N GLY A 173 -3.06 -14.29 2.93
CA GLY A 173 -2.64 -15.09 1.77
C GLY A 173 -2.00 -14.28 0.62
N GLY A 174 -2.14 -12.95 0.68
CA GLY A 174 -1.69 -11.98 -0.29
C GLY A 174 -0.18 -11.80 -0.32
N ARG A 175 0.36 -11.71 -1.53
CA ARG A 175 1.74 -11.32 -1.82
C ARG A 175 1.75 -10.21 -2.86
N ILE A 176 2.67 -9.27 -2.70
CA ILE A 176 3.01 -8.28 -3.74
C ILE A 176 4.51 -8.38 -3.96
N GLN A 177 4.96 -8.52 -5.20
CA GLN A 177 6.36 -8.73 -5.53
C GLN A 177 6.79 -7.79 -6.64
N THR A 178 7.78 -6.95 -6.36
CA THR A 178 8.45 -6.09 -7.34
C THR A 178 9.84 -6.65 -7.63
N SER A 179 10.13 -6.93 -8.91
CA SER A 179 11.42 -7.50 -9.33
C SER A 179 11.84 -7.03 -10.72
N GLY A 180 13.06 -7.39 -11.14
CA GLY A 180 13.57 -7.08 -12.48
C GLY A 180 13.76 -5.58 -12.71
N ASN A 181 14.35 -4.88 -11.74
CA ASN A 181 14.60 -3.44 -11.77
C ASN A 181 13.34 -2.62 -12.07
N SER A 182 12.23 -2.98 -11.43
CA SER A 182 10.93 -2.34 -11.62
C SER A 182 10.50 -1.56 -10.39
N THR A 183 9.47 -0.75 -10.55
CA THR A 183 8.88 0.04 -9.45
C THR A 183 7.40 -0.29 -9.30
N THR A 184 6.95 -0.56 -8.08
CA THR A 184 5.51 -0.55 -7.77
C THR A 184 5.20 0.71 -6.97
N THR A 185 4.26 1.51 -7.45
CA THR A 185 3.83 2.76 -6.79
C THR A 185 2.40 2.61 -6.30
N PHE A 186 2.18 2.85 -5.01
CA PHE A 186 0.87 2.95 -4.40
C PHE A 186 0.53 4.42 -4.17
N TRP A 187 -0.54 4.87 -4.82
CA TRP A 187 -0.97 6.26 -4.76
C TRP A 187 -1.91 6.56 -3.58
N ASP A 188 -2.50 5.53 -3.00
CA ASP A 188 -3.47 5.61 -1.90
C ASP A 188 -3.05 4.66 -0.76
N ASP A 189 -3.89 4.54 0.28
CA ASP A 189 -3.55 3.85 1.52
C ASP A 189 -3.30 2.35 1.32
N VAL A 190 -2.36 1.80 2.08
CA VAL A 190 -2.01 0.37 2.06
C VAL A 190 -2.08 -0.24 3.45
N GLU A 191 -2.94 -1.24 3.62
CA GLU A 191 -2.99 -2.10 4.79
C GLU A 191 -2.28 -3.42 4.47
N HIS A 192 -1.06 -3.59 4.99
CA HIS A 192 -0.21 -4.76 4.75
C HIS A 192 -0.26 -5.75 5.92
N ASN A 193 -1.20 -6.70 5.81
CA ASN A 193 -1.36 -7.84 6.71
C ASN A 193 -1.13 -9.17 5.97
N GLY A 194 -0.37 -9.12 4.87
CA GLY A 194 -0.15 -10.26 3.98
C GLY A 194 1.07 -11.11 4.31
N SER A 195 1.36 -12.06 3.44
CA SER A 195 2.54 -12.92 3.59
C SER A 195 3.83 -12.14 3.35
N GLU A 196 3.86 -11.26 2.35
CA GLU A 196 4.97 -10.35 2.06
C GLU A 196 4.55 -9.20 1.13
N ILE A 197 5.23 -8.06 1.27
CA ILE A 197 5.50 -7.14 0.16
C ILE A 197 6.99 -7.27 -0.12
N ARG A 198 7.35 -7.85 -1.26
CA ARG A 198 8.74 -8.08 -1.65
C ARG A 198 9.22 -7.00 -2.60
N THR A 199 10.34 -6.35 -2.26
CA THR A 199 11.09 -5.48 -3.17
C THR A 199 12.44 -6.13 -3.45
N SER A 200 12.61 -6.70 -4.64
CA SER A 200 13.87 -7.37 -5.01
C SER A 200 15.01 -6.37 -5.17
N ALA A 201 16.26 -6.85 -5.09
CA ALA A 201 17.45 -6.04 -5.38
C ALA A 201 17.31 -5.25 -6.70
N GLY A 202 17.70 -3.96 -6.66
CA GLY A 202 17.60 -3.04 -7.82
C GLY A 202 16.18 -2.59 -8.17
N SER A 203 15.16 -3.04 -7.43
CA SER A 203 13.75 -2.62 -7.60
C SER A 203 13.33 -1.67 -6.48
N SER A 204 12.17 -1.03 -6.66
CA SER A 204 11.64 -0.06 -5.69
C SER A 204 10.16 -0.28 -5.41
N THR A 205 9.73 -0.02 -4.19
CA THR A 205 8.32 0.09 -3.83
C THR A 205 8.08 1.46 -3.20
N VAL A 206 7.10 2.20 -3.68
CA VAL A 206 6.84 3.60 -3.28
C VAL A 206 5.42 3.73 -2.75
N PHE A 207 5.26 4.33 -1.57
CA PHE A 207 3.97 4.59 -0.93
C PHE A 207 3.75 6.09 -0.78
N TYR A 208 2.77 6.64 -1.51
CA TYR A 208 2.32 8.02 -1.35
C TYR A 208 1.16 8.16 -0.35
N GLY A 209 0.39 7.08 -0.12
CA GLY A 209 -0.65 7.02 0.90
C GLY A 209 -0.13 6.57 2.28
N SER A 210 -1.03 6.51 3.26
CA SER A 210 -0.72 5.97 4.59
C SER A 210 -0.54 4.46 4.52
N VAL A 211 0.44 3.95 5.26
CA VAL A 211 0.72 2.51 5.36
C VAL A 211 0.49 2.01 6.78
N THR A 212 -0.25 0.91 6.91
CA THR A 212 -0.52 0.19 8.16
C THR A 212 -0.24 -1.31 8.01
N GLY A 213 -0.30 -2.05 9.12
CA GLY A 213 -0.19 -3.50 9.15
C GLY A 213 1.16 -4.01 9.64
N ALA A 214 1.17 -5.27 10.09
CA ALA A 214 2.30 -5.86 10.83
C ALA A 214 3.19 -6.76 9.96
N ALA A 215 2.83 -6.99 8.69
CA ALA A 215 3.50 -7.97 7.85
C ALA A 215 4.88 -7.48 7.35
N PRO A 216 5.79 -8.41 7.01
CA PRO A 216 7.16 -8.05 6.63
C PRO A 216 7.26 -7.49 5.22
N TYR A 217 8.27 -6.63 5.03
CA TYR A 217 8.78 -6.17 3.75
C TYR A 217 10.06 -6.93 3.43
N THR A 218 10.00 -7.80 2.42
CA THR A 218 11.09 -8.73 2.08
C THR A 218 11.88 -8.29 0.86
N GLY A 219 13.04 -8.89 0.62
CA GLY A 219 13.96 -8.54 -0.45
C GLY A 219 14.81 -7.30 -0.14
N THR A 220 15.94 -7.21 -0.83
CA THR A 220 16.99 -6.22 -0.55
C THR A 220 16.90 -4.97 -1.44
N GLY A 221 15.73 -4.69 -2.00
CA GLY A 221 15.47 -3.46 -2.75
C GLY A 221 15.11 -2.29 -1.82
N SER A 222 14.67 -1.18 -2.42
CA SER A 222 14.39 0.06 -1.67
C SER A 222 12.89 0.31 -1.51
N VAL A 223 12.46 0.54 -0.28
CA VAL A 223 11.08 0.92 0.07
C VAL A 223 11.05 2.40 0.43
N PHE A 224 10.18 3.16 -0.23
CA PHE A 224 10.01 4.59 -0.04
C PHE A 224 8.65 4.88 0.59
N PHE A 225 8.66 5.50 1.76
CA PHE A 225 7.48 6.06 2.42
C PHE A 225 7.47 7.58 2.19
N GLU A 226 6.70 8.01 1.19
CA GLU A 226 6.41 9.42 0.92
C GLU A 226 5.16 9.88 1.69
N GLY A 227 4.28 8.94 2.04
CA GLY A 227 3.18 9.11 3.00
C GLY A 227 3.50 8.58 4.40
N ASP A 228 2.49 8.57 5.27
CA ASP A 228 2.62 8.14 6.67
C ASP A 228 2.92 6.65 6.78
N LEU A 229 3.73 6.26 7.79
CA LEU A 229 3.85 4.87 8.25
C LEU A 229 3.33 4.76 9.68
N LYS A 230 2.39 3.85 9.89
CA LYS A 230 1.81 3.46 11.19
C LYS A 230 2.07 1.96 11.36
N PRO A 231 3.18 1.55 11.98
CA PRO A 231 3.56 0.15 12.04
C PRO A 231 2.50 -0.70 12.74
N GLY A 232 2.10 -1.82 12.13
CA GLY A 232 1.19 -2.79 12.75
C GLY A 232 -0.30 -2.54 12.56
N ASN A 233 -1.10 -3.40 13.20
CA ASN A 233 -2.42 -3.02 13.72
C ASN A 233 -2.27 -2.47 15.16
N SER A 234 -1.08 -1.91 15.40
CA SER A 234 -0.40 -1.44 16.62
C SER A 234 -0.78 -2.10 17.96
N PRO A 235 0.20 -2.57 18.76
CA PRO A 235 1.64 -2.56 18.51
C PRO A 235 2.16 -3.65 17.54
N ALA A 236 3.27 -3.42 16.82
CA ALA A 236 3.99 -4.45 16.04
C ALA A 236 5.49 -4.19 15.84
N ASP A 237 6.26 -5.26 15.59
CA ASP A 237 7.65 -5.19 15.10
C ASP A 237 7.71 -5.48 13.59
N VAL A 238 7.67 -4.42 12.78
CA VAL A 238 7.64 -4.51 11.32
C VAL A 238 9.06 -4.70 10.78
N GLN A 239 9.27 -5.80 10.05
CA GLN A 239 10.58 -6.15 9.48
C GLN A 239 10.75 -5.60 8.06
N PHE A 240 11.95 -5.08 7.77
CA PHE A 240 12.40 -4.71 6.44
C PHE A 240 13.74 -5.40 6.14
N GLU A 241 13.78 -6.27 5.13
CA GLU A 241 15.02 -6.93 4.69
C GLU A 241 15.91 -6.02 3.81
N GLY A 242 15.34 -4.95 3.27
CA GLY A 242 15.99 -4.01 2.35
C GLY A 242 16.11 -2.60 2.90
N ASP A 243 16.38 -1.68 1.99
CA ASP A 243 16.55 -0.26 2.28
C ASP A 243 15.21 0.41 2.56
N VAL A 244 15.19 1.35 3.51
CA VAL A 244 13.99 2.12 3.89
C VAL A 244 14.28 3.61 3.79
N HIS A 245 13.48 4.32 3.03
CA HIS A 245 13.55 5.76 2.86
C HIS A 245 12.26 6.41 3.34
N PHE A 246 12.37 7.42 4.20
CA PHE A 246 11.26 8.28 4.57
C PHE A 246 11.45 9.67 3.97
N GLY A 247 10.44 10.17 3.25
CA GLY A 247 10.45 11.50 2.64
C GLY A 247 10.07 12.64 3.59
N GLU A 248 10.33 13.88 3.16
CA GLU A 248 10.13 15.13 3.92
C GLU A 248 8.73 15.37 4.49
N LEU A 249 7.72 14.76 3.87
CA LEU A 249 6.32 14.91 4.26
C LEU A 249 5.78 13.70 5.04
N ALA A 250 6.56 12.62 5.16
CA ALA A 250 6.11 11.42 5.84
C ALA A 250 6.01 11.64 7.36
N LEU A 251 5.07 10.94 7.99
CA LEU A 251 4.98 10.81 9.44
C LEU A 251 5.14 9.35 9.85
N LEU A 252 6.18 9.04 10.62
CA LEU A 252 6.26 7.79 11.36
C LEU A 252 5.49 7.93 12.67
N SER A 253 4.40 7.17 12.84
CA SER A 253 3.59 7.17 14.07
C SER A 253 3.87 5.90 14.87
N ILE A 254 4.24 6.06 16.14
CA ILE A 254 4.69 4.97 17.02
C ILE A 254 3.82 4.96 18.27
N GLU A 255 3.27 3.79 18.60
CA GLU A 255 2.53 3.58 19.83
C GLU A 255 3.39 2.89 20.89
N ILE A 256 3.31 3.35 22.15
CA ILE A 256 3.92 2.71 23.32
C ILE A 256 2.84 2.42 24.37
N GLY A 257 2.57 1.14 24.61
CA GLY A 257 1.63 0.61 25.61
C GLY A 257 2.30 -0.23 26.72
N GLY A 258 3.62 -0.39 26.69
CA GLY A 258 4.39 -1.19 27.63
C GLY A 258 5.84 -1.35 27.17
N LEU A 259 6.59 -2.31 27.74
CA LEU A 259 8.05 -2.40 27.59
C LEU A 259 8.53 -3.48 26.59
N ALA A 260 7.64 -4.35 26.09
CA ALA A 260 8.03 -5.39 25.14
C ALA A 260 7.90 -4.92 23.68
N ALA A 261 9.03 -4.87 22.96
CA ALA A 261 9.05 -4.48 21.54
C ALA A 261 8.17 -5.39 20.68
N GLY A 262 7.35 -4.80 19.82
CA GLY A 262 6.45 -5.49 18.91
C GLY A 262 5.25 -6.19 19.56
N LEU A 263 5.14 -6.16 20.88
CA LEU A 263 4.00 -6.68 21.64
C LEU A 263 3.27 -5.55 22.36
N ASP A 264 4.04 -4.72 23.06
CA ASP A 264 3.52 -3.59 23.82
C ASP A 264 3.85 -2.24 23.17
N TYR A 265 4.83 -2.17 22.24
CA TYR A 265 5.14 -0.94 21.50
C TYR A 265 5.61 -1.20 20.08
N ASP A 266 5.45 -0.21 19.21
CA ASP A 266 5.84 -0.29 17.80
C ASP A 266 7.36 -0.23 17.61
N ARG A 267 7.87 -1.12 16.77
CA ARG A 267 9.27 -1.14 16.34
C ARG A 267 9.37 -1.37 14.84
N LEU A 268 10.35 -0.72 14.23
CA LEU A 268 10.87 -1.08 12.92
C LEU A 268 12.19 -1.84 13.10
N THR A 269 12.34 -2.98 12.45
CA THR A 269 13.62 -3.68 12.37
C THR A 269 14.07 -3.70 10.91
N VAL A 270 15.22 -3.11 10.62
CA VAL A 270 15.71 -2.89 9.26
C VAL A 270 17.07 -3.56 9.06
N ASP A 271 17.21 -4.39 8.03
CA ASP A 271 18.47 -5.04 7.63
C ASP A 271 19.29 -4.20 6.64
N GLY A 272 18.61 -3.44 5.78
CA GLY A 272 19.24 -2.49 4.88
C GLY A 272 19.56 -1.16 5.54
N SER A 273 19.88 -0.17 4.72
CA SER A 273 20.11 1.20 5.19
C SER A 273 18.78 1.92 5.44
N THR A 274 18.79 2.86 6.39
CA THR A 274 17.61 3.69 6.72
C THR A 274 17.92 5.16 6.52
N TRP A 275 17.11 5.85 5.71
CA TRP A 275 17.17 7.30 5.51
C TRP A 275 15.97 7.97 6.17
N LEU A 276 16.26 8.88 7.08
CA LEU A 276 15.30 9.68 7.82
C LEU A 276 15.35 11.12 7.31
N ASP A 277 14.23 11.56 6.77
CA ASP A 277 13.95 12.95 6.49
C ASP A 277 12.49 13.25 6.85
N CYS A 278 11.94 12.66 7.92
CA CYS A 278 10.49 12.68 8.18
C CYS A 278 10.16 13.15 9.59
N PHE A 279 8.87 13.29 9.90
CA PHE A 279 8.42 13.58 11.26
C PHE A 279 8.21 12.30 12.07
N LEU A 280 8.38 12.39 13.39
CA LEU A 280 8.04 11.33 14.35
C LEU A 280 6.87 11.78 15.23
N ARG A 281 5.82 10.94 15.31
CA ARG A 281 4.78 11.04 16.32
C ARG A 281 4.89 9.86 17.28
N LEU A 282 4.79 10.16 18.57
CA LEU A 282 4.81 9.18 19.64
C LEU A 282 3.52 9.29 20.45
N ASP A 283 2.77 8.20 20.52
CA ASP A 283 1.51 8.10 21.25
C ASP A 283 1.62 7.07 22.37
N LEU A 284 1.20 7.45 23.59
CA LEU A 284 1.07 6.51 24.70
C LEU A 284 -0.31 5.87 24.67
N VAL A 285 -0.36 4.54 24.60
CA VAL A 285 -1.60 3.77 24.52
C VAL A 285 -1.80 2.91 25.77
N SER A 286 -2.96 2.27 25.90
CA SER A 286 -3.27 1.34 27.01
C SER A 286 -3.11 1.93 28.42
N ASN A 287 -3.20 3.27 28.57
CA ASN A 287 -2.91 4.01 29.80
C ASN A 287 -1.50 3.76 30.36
N PHE A 288 -0.55 3.42 29.49
CA PHE A 288 0.83 3.20 29.89
C PHE A 288 1.48 4.52 30.36
N SER A 289 2.19 4.44 31.49
CA SER A 289 2.93 5.56 32.08
C SER A 289 4.40 5.16 32.17
N PRO A 290 5.22 5.52 31.17
CA PRO A 290 6.66 5.26 31.18
C PRO A 290 7.33 5.83 32.44
N GLN A 291 8.30 5.09 32.98
CA GLN A 291 9.09 5.48 34.15
C GLN A 291 10.47 5.97 33.72
N VAL A 292 11.05 6.89 34.50
CA VAL A 292 12.42 7.36 34.25
C VAL A 292 13.38 6.17 34.21
N GLY A 293 14.19 6.10 33.16
CA GLY A 293 15.11 4.99 32.90
C GLY A 293 14.56 3.93 31.94
N ASP A 294 13.26 3.93 31.64
CA ASP A 294 12.72 3.12 30.55
C ASP A 294 13.30 3.59 29.20
N SER A 295 13.51 2.67 28.28
CA SER A 295 14.02 2.94 26.94
C SER A 295 13.31 2.09 25.88
N PHE A 296 13.13 2.68 24.71
CA PHE A 296 12.36 2.11 23.60
C PHE A 296 13.19 2.22 22.32
N THR A 297 13.63 1.08 21.80
CA THR A 297 14.29 1.02 20.48
C THR A 297 13.20 1.04 19.41
N ILE A 298 12.97 2.20 18.81
CA ILE A 298 11.92 2.41 17.82
C ILE A 298 12.39 1.97 16.43
N ILE A 299 13.65 2.25 16.08
CA ILE A 299 14.29 1.68 14.89
C ILE A 299 15.47 0.85 15.36
N ARG A 300 15.36 -0.46 15.15
CA ARG A 300 16.47 -1.41 15.29
C ARG A 300 17.16 -1.57 13.95
N ASN A 301 18.35 -1.01 13.83
CA ASN A 301 19.17 -1.10 12.65
C ASN A 301 20.12 -2.31 12.78
N ARG A 302 19.84 -3.36 12.01
CA ARG A 302 20.67 -4.58 11.94
C ARG A 302 21.78 -4.49 10.89
N GLY A 303 21.77 -3.45 10.06
CA GLY A 303 22.84 -3.12 9.13
C GLY A 303 24.11 -2.62 9.83
N THR A 304 25.15 -2.39 9.03
CA THR A 304 26.44 -1.85 9.52
C THR A 304 26.57 -0.34 9.39
N ASP A 305 25.73 0.26 8.55
CA ASP A 305 25.73 1.70 8.31
C ASP A 305 24.86 2.41 9.36
N PRO A 306 25.19 3.65 9.74
CA PRO A 306 24.35 4.43 10.64
C PRO A 306 23.01 4.79 9.98
N LEU A 307 22.08 5.29 10.78
CA LEU A 307 20.91 5.98 10.25
C LEU A 307 21.39 7.23 9.49
N PHE A 308 20.93 7.38 8.25
CA PHE A 308 21.23 8.54 7.42
C PHE A 308 20.16 9.61 7.65
N GLY A 309 20.56 10.84 7.95
CA GLY A 309 19.62 11.90 8.29
C GLY A 309 19.01 11.72 9.69
N GLN A 310 17.96 12.48 9.98
CA GLN A 310 17.33 12.58 11.30
C GLN A 310 15.83 12.86 11.12
N PHE A 311 15.03 12.58 12.16
CA PHE A 311 13.67 13.09 12.20
C PHE A 311 13.69 14.62 12.25
N ILE A 312 12.83 15.26 11.45
CA ILE A 312 12.75 16.71 11.35
C ILE A 312 12.43 17.32 12.72
N GLY A 313 13.31 18.21 13.17
CA GLY A 313 13.17 18.91 14.45
C GLY A 313 13.61 18.11 15.68
N LEU A 314 14.19 16.92 15.51
CA LEU A 314 14.66 16.06 16.58
C LEU A 314 16.14 15.71 16.40
N ASP A 315 17.02 16.67 16.71
CA ASP A 315 18.46 16.44 16.73
C ASP A 315 18.86 15.42 17.82
N GLN A 316 20.10 14.92 17.79
CA GLN A 316 20.65 14.08 18.86
C GLN A 316 20.51 14.75 20.23
N GLY A 317 19.93 14.04 21.21
CA GLY A 317 19.69 14.57 22.56
C GLY A 317 18.52 15.55 22.67
N ALA A 318 17.79 15.79 21.58
CA ALA A 318 16.57 16.58 21.61
C ALA A 318 15.52 15.91 22.52
N SER A 319 14.58 16.74 22.98
CA SER A 319 13.46 16.28 23.80
C SER A 319 12.21 16.08 22.94
N LEU A 320 11.62 14.90 23.04
CA LEU A 320 10.33 14.55 22.48
C LEU A 320 9.32 14.35 23.61
N PHE A 321 8.10 14.84 23.44
CA PHE A 321 7.06 14.73 24.45
C PHE A 321 5.93 13.81 23.97
N ALA A 322 5.45 12.95 24.86
CA ALA A 322 4.20 12.21 24.69
C ALA A 322 3.41 12.25 26.00
N GLY A 323 2.24 12.88 25.97
CA GLY A 323 1.53 13.25 27.20
C GLY A 323 2.37 14.18 28.08
N ASN A 324 2.52 13.82 29.36
CA ASN A 324 3.38 14.55 30.31
C ASN A 324 4.82 13.98 30.36
N HIS A 325 5.13 12.95 29.59
CA HIS A 325 6.44 12.30 29.66
C HIS A 325 7.41 12.93 28.65
N GLN A 326 8.65 13.13 29.09
CA GLN A 326 9.74 13.61 28.25
C GLN A 326 10.69 12.46 27.91
N PHE A 327 11.03 12.36 26.63
CA PHE A 327 11.97 11.40 26.09
C PHE A 327 13.18 12.13 25.53
N SER A 328 14.38 11.62 25.82
CA SER A 328 15.61 12.02 25.14
C SER A 328 15.80 11.16 23.90
N VAL A 329 16.13 11.82 22.79
CA VAL A 329 16.42 11.19 21.49
C VAL A 329 17.86 10.70 21.43
N ASP A 330 18.08 9.47 20.97
CA ASP A 330 19.40 8.90 20.70
C ASP A 330 19.44 8.14 19.37
N TYR A 331 20.21 8.63 18.39
CA TYR A 331 20.46 7.98 17.09
C TYR A 331 21.62 6.97 17.13
N PHE A 332 22.31 6.84 18.25
CA PHE A 332 23.48 5.97 18.43
C PHE A 332 23.22 4.88 19.48
N GLY A 333 21.96 4.58 19.77
CA GLY A 333 21.57 3.61 20.77
C GLY A 333 21.90 2.17 20.35
N GLY A 334 21.65 1.23 21.27
CA GLY A 334 21.79 -0.21 21.00
C GLY A 334 23.21 -0.61 20.62
N ASN A 335 23.40 -1.02 19.36
CA ASN A 335 24.70 -1.39 18.79
C ASN A 335 25.54 -0.18 18.28
N GLY A 336 25.04 1.05 18.42
CA GLY A 336 25.65 2.26 17.88
C GLY A 336 24.90 2.87 16.68
N HIS A 337 23.87 2.18 16.18
CA HIS A 337 23.12 2.57 14.98
C HIS A 337 21.60 2.50 15.16
N ASP A 338 21.10 2.21 16.36
CA ASP A 338 19.66 2.18 16.64
C ASP A 338 19.13 3.58 16.99
N PHE A 339 17.87 3.86 16.61
CA PHE A 339 17.13 5.02 17.13
C PHE A 339 16.37 4.61 18.40
N VAL A 340 16.73 5.22 19.51
CA VAL A 340 16.25 4.90 20.85
C VAL A 340 15.67 6.15 21.51
N LEU A 341 14.53 5.99 22.16
CA LEU A 341 13.91 7.00 23.02
C LEU A 341 14.06 6.57 24.47
N SER A 342 14.63 7.42 25.32
CA SER A 342 14.79 7.13 26.76
C SER A 342 14.01 8.12 27.61
N VAL A 343 13.24 7.62 28.58
CA VAL A 343 12.46 8.47 29.48
C VAL A 343 13.40 9.19 30.44
N VAL A 344 13.37 10.52 30.40
CA VAL A 344 14.20 11.38 31.26
C VAL A 344 13.33 12.09 32.30
N PRO A 345 13.91 12.48 33.45
CA PRO A 345 13.19 13.33 34.39
C PRO A 345 12.76 14.62 33.70
N GLU A 346 11.50 15.03 33.90
CA GLU A 346 11.10 16.40 33.56
C GLU A 346 12.07 17.37 34.26
N PRO A 347 12.60 18.40 33.58
CA PRO A 347 13.42 19.41 34.22
C PRO A 347 12.56 20.08 35.29
N SER A 348 12.77 19.71 36.55
CA SER A 348 12.04 20.33 37.65
C SER A 348 12.23 21.84 37.58
N ALA A 349 11.15 22.61 37.74
CA ALA A 349 11.20 24.07 37.79
C ALA A 349 12.24 24.59 38.82
N ALA A 350 12.58 23.77 39.82
CA ALA A 350 13.64 24.02 40.79
C ALA A 350 15.05 24.07 40.19
N ILE A 351 15.38 23.25 39.18
CA ILE A 351 16.69 23.29 38.50
C ILE A 351 16.79 24.52 37.61
N LEU A 352 15.72 24.87 36.88
CA LEU A 352 15.64 26.11 36.09
C LEU A 352 15.76 27.36 36.98
N LEU A 353 15.09 27.36 38.14
CA LEU A 353 15.18 28.46 39.11
C LEU A 353 16.57 28.53 39.76
N ALA A 354 17.21 27.39 40.07
CA ALA A 354 18.55 27.37 40.65
C ALA A 354 19.61 27.90 39.66
N VAL A 355 19.49 27.57 38.37
CA VAL A 355 20.36 28.12 37.32
C VAL A 355 20.11 29.62 37.12
N ALA A 356 18.86 30.06 37.13
CA ALA A 356 18.51 31.48 37.04
C ALA A 356 19.02 32.29 38.24
N VAL A 357 18.93 31.75 39.45
CA VAL A 357 19.44 32.38 40.68
C VAL A 357 20.97 32.41 40.71
N MET A 358 21.65 31.36 40.23
CA MET A 358 23.12 31.36 40.09
C MET A 358 23.61 32.35 39.02
N GLY A 359 22.92 32.46 37.88
CA GLY A 359 23.21 33.45 36.85
C GLY A 359 23.00 34.89 37.33
N CYS A 360 21.94 35.16 38.09
CA CYS A 360 21.69 36.46 38.71
C CYS A 360 22.69 36.79 39.84
N GLY A 361 23.17 35.78 40.58
CA GLY A 361 24.17 35.95 41.64
C GLY A 361 25.56 36.37 41.13
N LEU A 362 25.95 35.91 39.94
CA LEU A 362 27.23 36.26 39.31
C LEU A 362 27.23 37.67 38.70
N LEU A 363 26.07 38.18 38.28
CA LEU A 363 25.92 39.55 37.76
C LEU A 363 25.99 40.65 38.84
N ARG A 364 25.95 40.29 40.13
CA ARG A 364 25.91 41.24 41.25
C ARG A 364 27.28 41.65 41.81
N ARG A 365 28.39 41.13 41.25
CA ARG A 365 29.76 41.49 41.67
C ARG A 365 30.45 42.42 40.65
N ARG A 366 30.05 43.69 40.60
CA ARG A 366 30.95 44.77 40.13
C ARG A 366 31.58 45.44 41.36
N PRO A 367 32.92 45.48 41.49
CA PRO A 367 33.55 46.14 42.62
C PRO A 367 33.40 47.66 42.51
N PRO A 368 33.28 48.39 43.64
CA PRO A 368 33.16 49.84 43.62
C PRO A 368 34.46 50.46 43.11
N ALA A 369 34.35 51.42 42.19
CA ALA A 369 35.47 52.23 41.73
C ALA A 369 35.86 53.24 42.83
N ASN A 370 37.16 53.35 43.09
CA ASN A 370 37.78 54.28 44.03
C ASN A 370 37.59 55.75 43.65
#